data_AF-A0A348PHE3-F1
#
_entry.id   AF-A0A348PHE3-F1
#
_cell.length_a   1.000
_cell.length_b   1.000
_cell.length_c   1.000
_cell.angle_alpha   90.00
_cell.angle_beta   90.00
_cell.angle_gamma   90.00
#
_symmetry.space_group_name_H-M   'P 1'
#
loop_
_entity.id
_entity.type
_entity.pdbx_description
1 polymer ?
#
loop_
_entity_poly.entity_id
_entity_poly.type
_entity_poly.pdbx_seq_one_letter_code
_entity_poly.pdbx_strand_id
1 'polypeptide(L)'
;MKKSLGILGIFLAVCIVASVFGQNFLTGYNLMNLTQRTSLFAIISLGAGLVIITGGIDLSIGSVVCLAGITTPWLLVEHGWSPWAVIPVV
;
A
#
# COMPACT_ATOMS: atom_id res chain seq x y z
N MET A 1 23.95 -5.13 -10.73
CA MET A 1 23.87 -3.88 -11.52
C MET A 1 22.89 -3.97 -12.69
N LYS A 2 22.99 -4.94 -13.61
CA LYS A 2 22.04 -5.06 -14.74
C LYS A 2 20.56 -5.20 -14.32
N LYS A 3 20.28 -5.91 -13.22
CA LYS A 3 18.91 -6.09 -12.69
C LYS A 3 18.30 -4.80 -12.13
N SER A 4 19.07 -4.01 -11.38
CA SER A 4 18.60 -2.73 -10.82
C SER A 4 18.33 -1.69 -11.89
N LEU A 5 19.16 -1.66 -12.95
CA LEU A 5 18.91 -0.86 -14.15
C LEU A 5 17.61 -1.28 -14.85
N GLY A 6 17.32 -2.59 -14.95
CA GLY A 6 16.08 -3.09 -15.51
C GLY A 6 14.84 -2.65 -14.71
N ILE A 7 14.88 -2.76 -13.38
CA ILE A 7 13.79 -2.31 -12.49
C ILE A 7 13.57 -0.80 -12.62
N LEU A 8 14.65 -0.02 -12.63
CA LEU A 8 14.57 1.43 -12.79
C LEU A 8 14.01 1.81 -14.17
N GLY A 9 14.41 1.10 -15.22
CA GLY A 9 13.86 1.26 -16.56
C GLY A 9 12.36 0.99 -16.63
N ILE A 10 11.89 -0.10 -16.01
CA ILE A 10 10.45 -0.42 -15.92
C ILE A 10 9.70 0.66 -15.14
N PHE A 11 10.24 1.10 -14.00
CA PHE A 11 9.64 2.16 -13.20
C PHE A 11 9.46 3.45 -14.02
N LEU A 12 10.50 3.89 -14.72
CA LEU A 12 10.43 5.07 -15.59
C LEU A 12 9.42 4.88 -16.72
N ALA A 13 9.38 3.70 -17.35
CA ALA A 13 8.40 3.40 -18.41
C ALA A 13 6.96 3.52 -17.87
N VAL A 14 6.68 2.97 -16.70
CA VAL A 14 5.36 3.09 -16.05
C VAL A 14 5.04 4.54 -15.72
N CYS A 15 5.99 5.32 -15.19
CA CYS A 15 5.78 6.74 -14.92
C CYS A 15 5.47 7.53 -16.20
N ILE A 16 6.16 7.26 -17.30
CA ILE A 16 5.92 7.92 -18.60
C ILE A 16 4.54 7.57 -19.12
N VAL A 17 4.19 6.29 -19.17
CA VAL A 17 2.87 5.83 -19.63
C VAL A 17 1.77 6.45 -18.76
N ALA A 18 1.90 6.39 -17.44
CA ALA A 18 0.93 6.98 -16.52
C ALA A 18 0.81 8.51 -16.68
N SER A 19 1.90 9.20 -17.01
CA SER A 19 1.89 10.65 -17.26
C SER A 19 1.20 11.02 -18.59
N VAL A 20 1.36 10.20 -19.63
CA VAL A 20 0.74 10.45 -20.94
C VAL A 20 -0.76 10.14 -20.91
N PHE A 21 -1.16 9.01 -20.32
CA PHE A 21 -2.55 8.56 -20.34
C PHE A 21 -3.37 9.06 -19.13
N GLY A 22 -2.72 9.40 -18.02
CA GLY A 22 -3.38 9.85 -16.79
C GLY A 22 -3.41 11.37 -16.69
N GLN A 23 -4.57 11.97 -17.00
CA GLN A 23 -4.77 13.44 -16.93
C GLN A 23 -4.42 14.03 -15.55
N ASN A 24 -4.62 13.28 -14.47
CA ASN A 24 -4.37 13.72 -13.10
C ASN A 24 -3.05 13.19 -12.51
N PHE A 25 -2.26 12.41 -13.25
CA PHE A 25 -1.14 11.65 -12.68
C PHE A 25 -0.08 12.54 -12.03
N LEU A 26 0.34 13.61 -12.73
CA LEU A 26 1.37 14.55 -12.26
C LEU A 26 0.82 15.69 -11.40
N THR A 27 -0.46 15.66 -11.02
CA THR A 27 -1.02 16.69 -10.13
C THR A 27 -0.40 16.56 -8.74
N GLY A 28 -0.15 17.68 -8.06
CA GLY A 28 0.41 17.68 -6.70
C GLY A 28 -0.44 16.86 -5.72
N TYR A 29 -1.76 16.89 -5.87
CA TYR A 29 -2.69 16.07 -5.09
C TYR A 29 -2.49 14.57 -5.32
N ASN A 30 -2.39 14.13 -6.59
CA ASN A 30 -2.18 12.72 -6.90
C ASN A 30 -0.79 12.25 -6.46
N LEU A 31 0.25 13.05 -6.69
CA LEU A 31 1.60 12.73 -6.23
C LEU A 31 1.65 12.61 -4.70
N MET A 32 1.03 13.53 -3.96
CA MET A 32 0.95 13.47 -2.50
C MET A 32 0.21 12.21 -2.03
N ASN A 33 -0.94 11.89 -2.64
CA ASN A 33 -1.69 10.67 -2.32
C ASN A 33 -0.90 9.40 -2.63
N LEU A 34 -0.19 9.37 -3.76
CA LEU A 34 0.64 8.24 -4.16
C LEU A 34 1.79 8.04 -3.16
N THR A 35 2.46 9.12 -2.76
CA THR A 35 3.52 9.08 -1.75
C THR A 35 2.99 8.64 -0.39
N GLN A 36 1.83 9.13 0.05
CA GLN A 36 1.20 8.70 1.31
C GLN A 36 0.80 7.22 1.29
N ARG A 37 0.24 6.73 0.19
CA ARG A 37 -0.08 5.29 0.06
C ARG A 37 1.19 4.45 0.08
N THR A 38 2.24 4.90 -0.60
CA THR A 38 3.52 4.20 -0.62
C THR A 38 4.23 4.23 0.74
N SER A 39 4.12 5.32 1.50
CA SER A 39 4.74 5.44 2.82
C SER A 39 4.13 4.46 3.83
N LEU A 40 2.82 4.19 3.76
CA LEU A 40 2.18 3.16 4.57
C LEU A 40 2.83 1.78 4.36
N PHE A 41 3.04 1.38 3.11
CA PHE A 41 3.73 0.12 2.79
C PHE A 41 5.19 0.12 3.22
N ALA A 42 5.88 1.27 3.13
CA ALA A 42 7.26 1.39 3.58
C ALA A 42 7.37 1.19 5.10
N ILE A 43 6.49 1.80 5.90
CA ILE A 43 6.45 1.64 7.36
C ILE A 43 6.18 0.18 7.75
N ILE A 44 5.19 -0.46 7.12
CA ILE A 44 4.86 -1.87 7.35
C ILE A 44 6.06 -2.77 7.01
N SER A 45 6.71 -2.51 5.87
CA SER A 45 7.86 -3.30 5.40
C SER A 45 9.08 -3.15 6.31
N LEU A 46 9.28 -1.97 6.92
CA LEU A 46 10.33 -1.78 7.92
C LEU A 46 10.08 -2.64 9.17
N GLY A 47 8.83 -2.66 9.66
CA GLY A 47 8.45 -3.52 10.78
C GLY A 47 8.64 -5.01 10.48
N ALA A 48 8.14 -5.46 9.32
CA ALA A 48 8.34 -6.84 8.86
C ALA A 48 9.83 -7.18 8.69
N GLY A 49 10.64 -6.24 8.19
CA GLY A 49 12.08 -6.39 8.02
C GLY A 49 12.81 -6.66 9.34
N LEU A 50 12.44 -5.96 10.42
CA LEU A 50 13.01 -6.21 11.75
C LEU A 50 12.73 -7.63 12.24
N VAL A 51 11.49 -8.11 12.08
CA VAL A 51 11.09 -9.45 12.48
C VAL A 51 11.87 -10.51 11.71
N ILE A 52 11.97 -10.36 10.39
CA ILE A 52 12.76 -11.24 9.51
C ILE A 52 14.24 -11.27 9.93
N ILE A 53 14.85 -10.11 10.19
CA ILE A 53 16.26 -10.00 10.61
C ILE A 53 16.49 -10.72 11.94
N THR A 54 15.54 -10.65 12.87
CA THR A 54 15.61 -11.35 14.17
C THR A 54 15.39 -12.88 14.07
N GLY A 55 15.16 -13.42 12.87
CA GLY A 55 14.94 -14.85 12.64
C GLY A 55 13.47 -15.29 12.79
N GLY A 56 12.55 -14.35 13.04
CA GLY A 56 11.12 -14.58 12.93
C GLY A 56 10.70 -14.43 11.47
N ILE A 57 10.38 -15.53 10.78
CA ILE A 57 9.74 -15.47 9.45
C ILE A 57 8.24 -15.22 9.68
N ASP A 58 7.91 -14.22 10.50
CA ASP A 58 6.51 -13.95 10.84
C ASP A 58 5.88 -13.09 9.74
N LEU A 59 5.11 -13.77 8.89
CA LEU A 59 4.34 -13.15 7.81
C LEU A 59 2.91 -12.77 8.27
N SER A 60 2.60 -12.87 9.58
CA SER A 60 1.29 -12.56 10.15
C SER A 60 0.81 -11.14 9.85
N ILE A 61 1.72 -10.17 9.65
CA ILE A 61 1.35 -8.81 9.28
C ILE A 61 0.56 -8.75 7.96
N GLY A 62 0.84 -9.67 7.04
CA GLY A 62 0.08 -9.79 5.78
C GLY A 62 -1.36 -10.25 6.00
N SER A 63 -1.58 -11.22 6.90
CA SER A 63 -2.93 -11.71 7.20
C SER A 63 -3.76 -10.68 7.97
N VAL A 64 -3.13 -9.93 8.89
CA VAL A 64 -3.78 -8.82 9.61
C VAL A 64 -4.22 -7.71 8.65
N VAL A 65 -3.34 -7.28 7.74
CA VAL A 65 -3.68 -6.25 6.74
C VAL A 65 -4.80 -6.73 5.82
N CYS A 66 -4.79 -8.01 5.40
CA CYS A 66 -5.86 -8.59 4.59
C CYS A 66 -7.19 -8.65 5.33
N LEU A 67 -7.19 -9.12 6.58
CA LEU A 67 -8.39 -9.18 7.40
C LEU A 67 -8.99 -7.79 7.58
N ALA A 68 -8.17 -6.79 7.93
CA ALA A 68 -8.62 -5.42 8.07
C ALA A 68 -9.17 -4.83 6.76
N GLY A 69 -8.49 -5.11 5.64
CA GLY A 69 -8.87 -4.64 4.31
C GLY A 69 -10.19 -5.23 3.78
N ILE A 70 -10.56 -6.45 4.19
CA ILE A 70 -11.81 -7.10 3.78
C ILE A 70 -12.95 -6.76 4.75
N THR A 71 -12.69 -6.79 6.06
CA THR A 71 -13.71 -6.56 7.08
C THR A 71 -14.22 -5.11 7.08
N THR A 72 -13.34 -4.13 6.85
CA THR A 72 -13.72 -2.71 6.78
C THR A 72 -14.82 -2.44 5.75
N PRO A 73 -14.64 -2.73 4.44
CA PRO A 73 -15.69 -2.52 3.46
C PRO A 73 -16.89 -3.44 3.66
N TRP A 74 -16.70 -4.67 4.14
CA TRP A 74 -17.81 -5.59 4.42
C TRP A 74 -18.75 -5.06 5.52
N LEU A 75 -18.21 -4.46 6.58
CA LEU A 75 -19.02 -3.83 7.64
C LEU A 75 -19.65 -2.51 7.19
N LEU A 76 -18.89 -1.66 6.48
CA LEU A 76 -19.36 -0.36 6.04
C LEU A 76 -20.41 -0.43 4.92
N VAL A 77 -20.20 -1.32 3.94
CA VAL A 77 -20.98 -1.37 2.70
C VAL A 77 -22.09 -2.41 2.80
N GLU A 78 -21.78 -3.65 3.19
CA GLU A 78 -22.78 -4.74 3.22
C GLU A 78 -23.65 -4.69 4.48
N HIS A 79 -23.08 -4.30 5.62
CA HIS A 79 -23.81 -4.25 6.90
C HIS A 79 -24.24 -2.83 7.31
N GLY A 80 -23.81 -1.80 6.57
CA GLY A 80 -24.19 -0.41 6.83
C GLY A 80 -23.74 0.14 8.19
N TRP A 81 -22.69 -0.41 8.79
CA TRP A 81 -22.17 0.07 10.06
C TRP A 81 -21.61 1.49 9.91
N SER A 82 -21.73 2.29 10.97
CA SER A 82 -21.14 3.63 10.97
C SER A 82 -19.60 3.55 11.03
N PRO A 83 -18.86 4.48 10.40
CA PRO A 83 -17.39 4.51 10.45
C PRO A 83 -16.84 4.48 11.88
N TRP A 84 -17.51 5.14 12.83
CA TRP A 84 -17.11 5.18 14.23
C TRP A 84 -17.20 3.83 14.93
N ALA A 85 -18.11 2.95 14.50
CA ALA A 85 -18.22 1.59 15.03
C ALA A 85 -17.21 0.62 14.38
N VAL A 86 -16.86 0.84 13.10
CA VAL A 86 -15.93 -0.04 12.36
C VAL A 86 -14.48 0.16 12.80
N ILE A 87 -14.03 1.41 13.02
CA ILE A 87 -12.65 1.73 13.41
C ILE A 87 -12.13 0.95 14.64
N PRO A 88 -12.88 0.81 15.76
CA PRO A 88 -12.39 0.05 16.91
C PRO A 88 -12.56 -1.47 16.78
N VAL A 89 -13.32 -1.95 15.80
CA VAL A 89 -13.63 -3.38 15.62
C VAL A 89 -12.63 -4.07 14.70
N VAL A 90 -12.07 -3.32 13.75
CA VAL A 90 -11.11 -3.78 12.76
C VAL A 90 -9.70 -3.38 13.16
#